data_AF-A0A958EIK9-F1
#
_entry.id   AF-A0A958EIK9-F1
#
_cell.length_a   1.000
_cell.length_b   1.000
_cell.length_c   1.000
_cell.angle_alpha   90.00
_cell.angle_beta   90.00
_cell.angle_gamma   90.00
#
_symmetry.space_group_name_H-M   'P 1'
#
loop_
_entity.id
_entity.type
_entity.pdbx_description
1 polymer ?
#
loop_
_entity_poly.entity_id
_entity_poly.type
_entity_poly.pdbx_seq_one_letter_code
_entity_poly.pdbx_strand_id
1 'polypeptide(L)' 'IESKLKNWTLDRINISDRLLLQMALSEFEQFDDIPAEVTIYEIIELAKQYGTEKSMSFINGLLDAVHQDQKGSQV' A
#
# COMPACT_ATOMS: atom_id res chain seq x y z
N ILE A 1 8.32 -6.38 1.48
CA ILE A 1 6.94 -6.56 0.95
C ILE A 1 6.39 -7.95 1.23
N GLU A 2 7.05 -9.03 0.78
CA GLU A 2 6.63 -10.42 1.06
C GLU A 2 6.46 -10.75 2.56
N SER A 3 7.34 -10.24 3.41
CA SER A 3 7.28 -10.44 4.86
C SER A 3 6.06 -9.78 5.53
N LYS A 4 5.56 -8.67 4.97
CA LYS A 4 4.35 -7.97 5.45
C LYS A 4 3.06 -8.52 4.82
N LEU A 5 3.18 -9.28 3.73
CA LEU A 5 2.07 -9.87 2.99
C LEU A 5 1.83 -11.34 3.33
N LYS A 6 2.17 -11.79 4.55
CA LYS A 6 2.13 -13.20 5.00
C LYS A 6 0.85 -14.00 4.67
N ASN A 7 -0.27 -13.34 4.39
CA ASN A 7 -1.55 -13.97 4.03
C ASN A 7 -2.03 -13.74 2.58
N TRP A 8 -1.30 -12.99 1.75
CA TRP A 8 -1.78 -12.56 0.44
C TRP A 8 -0.89 -13.15 -0.66
N THR A 9 -1.46 -14.07 -1.46
CA THR A 9 -0.75 -14.74 -2.55
C THR A 9 -0.41 -13.73 -3.64
N LEU A 10 0.84 -13.27 -3.67
CA LEU A 10 1.35 -12.30 -4.64
C LEU A 10 1.11 -12.70 -6.10
N ASP A 11 1.06 -14.00 -6.40
CA ASP A 11 0.75 -14.54 -7.72
C ASP A 11 -0.63 -14.16 -8.29
N ARG A 12 -1.56 -13.68 -7.45
CA ARG A 12 -2.90 -13.26 -7.88
C ARG A 12 -3.08 -11.74 -7.98
N ILE A 13 -2.05 -10.96 -7.65
CA ILE A 13 -2.10 -9.51 -7.67
C ILE A 13 -1.68 -9.03 -9.06
N ASN A 14 -2.43 -8.08 -9.62
CA ASN A 14 -2.05 -7.46 -10.88
C ASN A 14 -0.67 -6.79 -10.74
N ILE A 15 0.15 -6.84 -11.78
CA ILE A 15 1.46 -6.20 -11.81
C ILE A 15 1.36 -4.72 -11.43
N SER A 16 0.33 -4.01 -11.91
CA SER A 16 0.08 -2.60 -11.55
C SER A 16 -0.13 -2.42 -10.04
N ASP A 17 -1.00 -3.23 -9.44
CA ASP A 17 -1.30 -3.15 -8.00
C ASP A 17 -0.06 -3.46 -7.16
N ARG A 18 0.76 -4.42 -7.62
CA ARG A 18 2.03 -4.73 -6.97
C ARG A 18 2.96 -3.52 -6.99
N LEU A 19 3.14 -2.87 -8.15
CA LEU A 19 4.00 -1.69 -8.29
C LEU A 19 3.54 -0.54 -7.40
N LEU A 20 2.24 -0.24 -7.38
CA LEU A 20 1.64 0.76 -6.51
C LEU A 20 1.96 0.49 -5.03
N LEU A 21 1.82 -0.77 -4.59
CA LEU A 21 2.16 -1.17 -3.23
C LEU A 21 3.66 -1.07 -2.93
N GLN A 22 4.54 -1.34 -3.90
CA GLN A 22 5.99 -1.16 -3.68
C GLN A 22 6.33 0.32 -3.48
N MET A 23 5.72 1.21 -4.26
CA MET A 23 5.93 2.66 -4.11
C MET A 23 5.47 3.14 -2.74
N ALA A 24 4.24 2.79 -2.34
CA ALA A 24 3.69 3.17 -1.05
C ALA A 24 4.56 2.70 0.13
N LEU A 25 5.00 1.44 0.10
CA LEU A 25 5.86 0.87 1.13
C LEU A 25 7.24 1.52 1.16
N SER A 26 7.80 1.86 -0.01
CA SER A 26 9.08 2.56 -0.08
C SER A 26 8.98 3.96 0.50
N GLU A 27 7.88 4.67 0.24
CA GLU A 27 7.60 5.97 0.86
C GLU A 27 7.51 5.86 2.39
N PHE A 28 6.69 4.92 2.89
CA PHE A 28 6.54 4.72 4.33
C PHE A 28 7.83 4.32 5.07
N GLU A 29 8.79 3.68 4.39
CA GLU A 29 10.03 3.20 5.02
C GLU A 29 11.20 4.15 4.85
N GLN A 30 11.19 5.04 3.84
CA GLN A 30 12.35 5.87 3.49
C GLN A 30 12.09 7.37 3.61
N PHE A 31 10.83 7.80 3.75
CA PHE A 31 10.45 9.22 3.70
C PHE A 31 9.58 9.60 4.90
N ASP A 32 10.22 9.82 6.05
CA ASP A 32 9.54 10.21 7.30
C ASP A 32 8.86 11.59 7.23
N ASP A 33 9.28 12.44 6.28
CA ASP A 33 8.73 13.78 6.07
C ASP A 33 7.39 13.76 5.31
N ILE A 34 7.00 12.62 4.73
CA ILE A 34 5.76 12.47 3.96
C ILE A 34 4.71 11.83 4.88
N PRO A 35 3.61 12.52 5.21
CA PRO A 35 2.55 11.92 5.99
C PRO A 35 1.96 10.71 5.25
N ALA A 36 1.83 9.58 5.95
CA ALA A 36 1.34 8.34 5.34
C ALA A 36 -0.04 8.51 4.65
N GLU A 37 -0.89 9.38 5.18
CA GLU A 37 -2.21 9.71 4.61
C GLU A 37 -2.11 10.27 3.19
N VAL A 38 -1.06 11.07 2.91
CA VAL A 38 -0.80 11.65 1.58
C VAL A 38 -0.39 10.53 0.61
N THR A 39 0.58 9.70 0.98
CA THR A 39 0.99 8.54 0.17
C THR A 39 -0.18 7.62 -0.14
N ILE A 40 -1.05 7.31 0.86
CA ILE A 40 -2.23 6.46 0.64
C ILE A 40 -3.17 7.10 -0.37
N TYR A 41 -3.47 8.39 -0.24
CA TYR A 41 -4.34 9.11 -1.15
C TYR A 41 -3.82 9.09 -2.59
N GLU A 42 -2.54 9.43 -2.81
CA GLU A 42 -1.92 9.47 -4.14
C GLU A 42 -1.91 8.08 -4.79
N ILE A 43 -1.63 7.04 -4.01
CA ILE A 43 -1.59 5.66 -4.51
C ILE A 43 -3.00 5.18 -4.91
N ILE A 44 -4.05 5.57 -4.18
CA ILE A 44 -5.44 5.28 -4.56
C ILE A 44 -5.82 6.03 -5.83
N GLU A 45 -5.38 7.27 -6.00
CA GLU A 45 -5.64 8.05 -7.21
C GLU A 45 -4.95 7.44 -8.43
N LEU A 46 -3.72 6.94 -8.28
CA LEU A 46 -3.05 6.16 -9.32
C LEU A 46 -3.77 4.83 -9.60
N ALA A 47 -4.29 4.15 -8.57
CA ALA A 47 -5.09 2.94 -8.73
C ALA A 47 -6.40 3.19 -9.51
N LYS A 48 -7.01 4.38 -9.39
CA LYS A 48 -8.15 4.78 -10.23
C LYS A 48 -7.78 4.92 -11.69
N GLN A 49 -6.61 5.49 -11.97
CA GLN A 49 -6.17 5.77 -13.33
C GLN A 49 -5.67 4.51 -14.06
N TYR A 50 -4.98 3.62 -13.35
CA TYR A 50 -4.23 2.50 -13.95
C TYR A 50 -4.70 1.11 -13.49
N GLY A 51 -5.60 1.03 -12.52
CA GLY A 51 -6.11 -0.21 -11.93
C GLY A 51 -7.57 -0.50 -12.27
N THR A 52 -8.17 -1.41 -11.51
CA THR A 52 -9.60 -1.72 -11.55
C THR A 52 -10.31 -1.17 -10.31
N GLU A 53 -11.64 -1.12 -10.31
CA GLU A 53 -12.38 -0.76 -9.08
C GLU A 53 -12.03 -1.66 -7.89
N LYS A 54 -11.74 -2.94 -8.16
CA LYS A 54 -11.31 -3.90 -7.15
C LYS A 54 -9.91 -3.58 -6.60
N SER A 55 -9.03 -3.03 -7.45
CA SER A 55 -7.67 -2.62 -7.08
C SER A 55 -7.69 -1.49 -6.05
N MET A 56 -8.58 -0.51 -6.20
CA MET A 56 -8.72 0.60 -5.23
C MET A 56 -9.01 0.08 -3.82
N SER A 57 -10.07 -0.71 -3.68
CA SER A 57 -10.49 -1.25 -2.39
C SER A 57 -9.44 -2.19 -1.78
N PHE A 58 -8.76 -2.96 -2.63
CA PHE A 58 -7.68 -3.86 -2.22
C PHE A 58 -6.47 -3.09 -1.68
N ILE A 59 -5.99 -2.10 -2.43
CA ILE A 59 -4.83 -1.30 -2.05
C ILE A 59 -5.12 -0.50 -0.79
N ASN A 60 -6.29 0.15 -0.69
CA ASN A 60 -6.67 0.90 0.50
C ASN A 60 -6.65 0.02 1.76
N GLY A 61 -7.32 -1.14 1.71
CA GLY A 61 -7.36 -2.06 2.87
C GLY A 61 -5.99 -2.60 3.27
N LEU A 62 -5.08 -2.80 2.31
CA LEU A 62 -3.73 -3.26 2.61
C LEU A 62 -2.86 -2.14 3.19
N LEU A 63 -2.92 -0.93 2.66
CA LEU A 63 -2.17 0.21 3.18
C LEU A 63 -2.65 0.61 4.58
N ASP A 64 -3.96 0.55 4.84
CA ASP A 64 -4.52 0.76 6.18
C ASP A 64 -3.95 -0.25 7.20
N ALA A 65 -3.88 -1.54 6.82
CA ALA A 65 -3.31 -2.58 7.67
C ALA A 65 -1.82 -2.34 7.95
N VAL A 66 -1.04 -1.94 6.93
CA VAL A 66 0.38 -1.61 7.09
C VAL A 66 0.57 -0.38 7.98
N HIS A 67 -0.27 0.65 7.80
CA HIS A 67 -0.19 1.87 8.58
C HIS A 67 -0.54 1.63 10.07
N GLN A 68 -1.53 0.78 10.36
CA GLN A 68 -1.86 0.37 11.73
C GLN A 68 -0.73 -0.42 12.40
N ASP A 69 -0.09 -1.35 11.66
CA ASP A 69 1.06 -2.13 12.15
C ASP A 69 2.25 -1.23 12.53
N GLN A 70 2.51 -0.18 11.73
CA GLN A 70 3.55 0.81 12.02
C GLN A 70 3.23 1.67 13.26
N LYS A 71 1.97 2.10 13.43
CA LYS A 71 1.54 2.83 14.64
C LYS A 71 1.60 1.96 15.90
N GLY A 72 1.34 0.66 15.79
CA GLY A 72 1.44 -0.30 16.89
C GLY A 72 2.87 -0.58 17.38
N SER A 73 3.90 -0.29 16.58
CA SER A 73 5.32 -0.44 16.99
C SER A 73 5.90 0.82 17.67
N GLN A 74 5.12 1.90 17.81
CA GLN A 74 5.53 3.14 18.50
C GLN A 74 4.93 3.28 19.91
N VAL A 75 4.31 2.23 20.47
CA VAL A 75 3.78 2.19 21.85
C VAL A 75 4.49 1.18 22.73
#